data_AF-A0A4U6BVB1-F1
#
_entry.id   AF-A0A4U6BVB1-F1
#
_cell.length_a   1.000
_cell.length_b   1.000
_cell.length_c   1.000
_cell.angle_alpha   90.00
_cell.angle_beta   90.00
_cell.angle_gamma   90.00
#
_symmetry.space_group_name_H-M   'P 1'
#
loop_
_entity.id
_entity.type
_entity.pdbx_description
1 polymer ?
#
loop_
_entity_poly.entity_id
_entity_poly.type
_entity_poly.pdbx_seq_one_letter_code
_entity_poly.pdbx_strand_id
1 'polypeptide(L)'
;MTLSILFAALAGVLVGVSRQINGRLSLSTSPLIASFWNHLVGFVALTAAGLVAGGLIPPGAFEAPWLAYFGGPIGVVFVAAGSWLIPRIGAVNTALLVIGGQMVSGVILDLFRSASQTLWASSLGVILILAGVVLTRRR
;
A
#
# COMPACT_ATOMS: atom_id res chain seq x y z
N MET A 1 -4.38 -21.33 -5.51
CA MET A 1 -4.87 -20.15 -6.28
C MET A 1 -6.05 -19.48 -5.59
N THR A 2 -7.18 -20.17 -5.36
CA THR A 2 -8.41 -19.58 -4.80
C THR A 2 -8.22 -18.91 -3.44
N LEU A 3 -7.56 -19.57 -2.48
CA LEU A 3 -7.30 -19.01 -1.16
C LEU A 3 -6.48 -17.72 -1.21
N SER A 4 -5.45 -17.67 -2.06
CA SER A 4 -4.59 -16.50 -2.26
C SER A 4 -5.40 -15.32 -2.84
N ILE A 5 -6.32 -15.58 -3.76
CA ILE A 5 -7.23 -14.57 -4.32
C ILE A 5 -8.15 -14.02 -3.23
N LEU A 6 -8.71 -14.88 -2.36
CA LEU A 6 -9.55 -14.45 -1.25
C LEU A 6 -8.80 -13.57 -0.25
N PHE A 7 -7.56 -13.95 0.10
CA PHE A 7 -6.72 -13.12 0.97
C PHE A 7 -6.36 -11.79 0.33
N ALA A 8 -6.06 -11.75 -0.97
CA ALA A 8 -5.81 -10.50 -1.67
C ALA A 8 -7.05 -9.59 -1.69
N ALA A 9 -8.24 -10.15 -1.92
CA ALA A 9 -9.49 -9.40 -1.88
C ALA A 9 -9.76 -8.83 -0.47
N LEU A 10 -9.59 -9.65 0.57
CA LEU A 10 -9.73 -9.23 1.95
C LEU A 10 -8.72 -8.13 2.32
N ALA A 11 -7.46 -8.26 1.90
CA ALA A 11 -6.46 -7.23 2.10
C ALA A 11 -6.87 -5.90 1.45
N GLY A 12 -7.45 -5.93 0.25
CA GLY A 12 -8.00 -4.75 -0.42
C GLY A 12 -9.10 -4.06 0.39
N VAL A 13 -10.03 -4.84 0.96
CA VAL A 13 -11.08 -4.31 1.85
C VAL A 13 -10.48 -3.65 3.09
N LEU A 14 -9.55 -4.33 3.77
CA LEU A 14 -8.91 -3.82 4.98
C LEU A 14 -8.10 -2.55 4.72
N VAL A 15 -7.39 -2.47 3.59
CA VAL A 15 -6.68 -1.26 3.15
C VAL A 15 -7.66 -0.11 2.93
N GLY A 16 -8.81 -0.36 2.29
CA GLY A 16 -9.85 0.64 2.09
C GLY A 16 -10.40 1.20 3.41
N VAL A 17 -10.73 0.32 4.36
CA VAL A 17 -11.23 0.68 5.69
C VAL A 17 -10.18 1.47 6.48
N SER A 18 -8.94 0.96 6.55
CA SER A 18 -7.83 1.62 7.24
C SER A 18 -7.62 3.04 6.74
N ARG A 19 -7.60 3.23 5.42
CA ARG A 19 -7.40 4.55 4.82
C ARG A 19 -8.55 5.52 5.11
N GLN A 20 -9.81 5.06 5.15
CA GLN A 20 -10.94 5.89 5.57
C GLN A 20 -10.82 6.32 7.02
N ILE A 21 -10.47 5.41 7.92
CA ILE A 21 -10.27 5.70 9.34
C ILE A 21 -9.16 6.76 9.50
N ASN A 22 -8.00 6.53 8.87
CA ASN A 22 -6.87 7.45 8.94
C ASN A 22 -7.17 8.80 8.29
N GLY A 23 -7.93 8.83 7.20
CA GLY A 23 -8.41 10.06 6.57
C GLY A 23 -9.35 10.87 7.48
N ARG A 24 -10.20 10.22 8.28
CA ARG A 24 -11.01 10.94 9.27
C ARG A 24 -10.16 11.48 10.42
N LEU A 25 -9.21 10.68 10.91
CA LEU A 25 -8.29 11.12 11.97
C LEU A 25 -7.43 12.31 11.53
N SER A 26 -6.99 12.34 10.26
CA SER A 26 -6.19 13.43 9.72
C SER A 26 -6.93 14.76 9.65
N LEU A 27 -8.26 14.74 9.48
CA LEU A 27 -9.10 15.94 9.52
C LEU A 27 -9.19 16.55 10.93
N SER A 28 -9.18 15.72 11.96
CA SER A 28 -9.20 16.17 13.36
C SER A 28 -7.81 16.51 13.93
N THR A 29 -6.73 16.13 13.23
CA THR A 29 -5.36 16.27 13.71
C THR A 29 -4.44 16.73 12.58
N SER A 30 -3.63 15.82 12.02
CA SER A 30 -2.85 16.02 10.80
C SER A 30 -2.59 14.66 10.13
N PRO A 31 -2.22 14.63 8.83
CA PRO A 31 -1.91 13.37 8.15
C PRO A 31 -0.71 12.62 8.76
N LEU A 32 0.28 13.36 9.28
CA LEU A 32 1.42 12.75 9.97
C LEU A 32 1.02 12.15 11.32
N ILE A 33 0.14 12.82 12.08
CA ILE A 33 -0.38 12.28 13.34
C ILE A 33 -1.24 11.04 13.08
N ALA A 34 -2.07 11.05 12.04
CA ALA A 34 -2.83 9.87 11.64
C ALA A 34 -1.91 8.69 11.26
N SER A 35 -0.83 8.96 10.51
CA SER A 35 0.17 7.95 10.16
C SER A 35 0.93 7.43 11.39
N PHE A 36 1.30 8.31 12.33
CA PHE A 36 1.94 7.94 13.59
C PHE A 36 1.08 6.95 14.38
N TRP A 37 -0.20 7.26 14.62
CA TRP A 37 -1.08 6.37 15.37
C TRP A 37 -1.35 5.05 14.63
N ASN A 38 -1.49 5.09 13.29
CA ASN A 38 -1.62 3.88 12.50
C ASN A 38 -0.41 2.93 12.69
N HIS A 39 0.82 3.47 12.65
CA HIS A 39 2.03 2.67 12.81
C HIS A 39 2.27 2.25 14.26
N LEU A 40 1.98 3.11 15.24
CA LEU A 40 2.15 2.79 16.66
C LEU A 40 1.20 1.66 17.09
N VAL A 41 -0.09 1.76 16.77
CA VAL A 41 -1.07 0.73 17.10
C VAL A 41 -0.76 -0.56 16.33
N GLY A 42 -0.39 -0.45 15.05
CA GLY A 42 0.03 -1.60 14.25
C GLY A 42 1.27 -2.29 14.83
N PHE A 43 2.26 -1.54 15.30
CA PHE A 43 3.46 -2.06 15.94
C PHE A 43 3.14 -2.82 17.23
N VAL A 44 2.30 -2.25 18.11
CA VAL A 44 1.85 -2.92 19.34
C VAL A 44 1.10 -4.21 19.03
N ALA A 45 0.15 -4.17 18.09
CA ALA A 45 -0.63 -5.34 17.70
C ALA A 45 0.25 -6.45 17.09
N LEU A 46 1.16 -6.08 16.18
CA LEU A 46 2.10 -7.02 15.56
C LEU A 46 3.04 -7.63 16.59
N THR A 47 3.55 -6.84 17.53
CA THR A 47 4.43 -7.31 18.60
C THR A 47 3.71 -8.31 19.49
N ALA A 48 2.50 -8.00 19.95
CA ALA A 48 1.70 -8.91 20.76
C ALA A 48 1.41 -10.23 20.02
N ALA A 49 1.01 -10.15 18.75
CA ALA A 49 0.75 -11.34 17.93
C ALA A 49 2.03 -12.19 17.75
N GLY A 50 3.18 -11.55 17.48
CA GLY A 50 4.45 -12.24 17.33
C GLY A 50 4.94 -12.93 18.61
N LEU A 51 4.70 -12.31 19.77
CA LEU A 51 4.99 -12.92 21.08
C LEU A 51 4.10 -14.14 21.35
N VAL A 52 2.80 -14.05 21.07
CA VAL A 52 1.86 -15.18 21.23
C VAL A 52 2.20 -16.32 20.27
N ALA A 53 2.60 -16.01 19.04
CA ALA A 53 3.02 -17.01 18.06
C ALA A 53 4.43 -17.60 18.34
N GLY A 54 5.22 -17.01 19.23
CA GLY A 54 6.55 -17.49 19.62
C GLY A 54 7.66 -17.22 18.58
N GLY A 55 7.43 -16.33 17.61
CA GLY A 55 8.31 -16.10 16.46
C GLY A 55 8.59 -14.63 16.16
N LEU A 56 8.50 -13.75 17.16
CA LEU A 56 8.63 -12.30 16.98
C LEU A 56 9.92 -11.89 16.26
N ILE A 57 11.04 -12.54 16.58
CA ILE A 57 12.33 -12.32 15.94
C ILE A 57 12.83 -13.67 15.42
N PRO A 58 12.56 -14.01 14.14
CA PRO A 58 12.99 -15.27 13.57
C PRO A 58 14.51 -15.28 13.30
N PRO A 59 15.13 -16.47 13.22
CA PRO A 59 16.51 -16.61 12.74
C PRO A 59 16.68 -15.94 11.36
N GLY A 60 17.77 -15.21 11.17
CA GLY A 60 18.06 -14.51 9.91
C GLY A 60 17.45 -13.10 9.79
N ALA A 61 16.67 -12.62 10.77
CA ALA A 61 16.17 -11.25 10.75
C ALA A 61 17.32 -10.23 10.62
N PHE A 62 18.37 -10.36 11.44
CA PHE A 62 19.52 -9.46 11.40
C PHE A 62 20.45 -9.67 10.19
N GLU A 63 20.27 -10.75 9.44
CA GLU A 63 21.04 -11.04 8.23
C GLU A 63 20.41 -10.42 6.97
N ALA A 64 19.12 -10.06 7.04
CA ALA A 64 18.43 -9.40 5.95
C ALA A 64 19.10 -8.07 5.59
N PRO A 65 19.23 -7.72 4.29
CA PRO A 65 19.79 -6.43 3.88
C PRO A 65 19.07 -5.27 4.57
N TRP A 66 19.83 -4.31 5.10
CA TRP A 66 19.26 -3.15 5.81
C TRP A 66 18.21 -2.39 4.98
N LEU A 67 18.33 -2.41 3.65
CA LEU A 67 17.34 -1.86 2.72
C LEU A 67 15.94 -2.48 2.84
N ALA A 68 15.82 -3.75 3.27
CA ALA A 68 14.53 -4.40 3.48
C ALA A 68 13.68 -3.69 4.55
N TYR A 69 14.34 -3.03 5.51
CA TYR A 69 13.70 -2.32 6.61
C TYR A 69 13.18 -0.93 6.24
N PHE A 70 13.52 -0.40 5.05
CA PHE A 70 12.96 0.85 4.54
C PHE A 70 11.46 0.78 4.25
N GLY A 71 10.88 -0.42 4.22
CA GLY A 71 9.44 -0.59 4.11
C GLY A 71 8.66 0.14 5.20
N GLY A 72 9.20 0.22 6.43
CA GLY A 72 8.58 0.97 7.54
C GLY A 72 8.45 2.46 7.25
N PRO A 73 9.57 3.19 7.04
CA PRO A 73 9.54 4.61 6.65
C PRO A 73 8.70 4.90 5.39
N ILE A 74 8.76 4.05 4.36
CA ILE A 74 7.93 4.19 3.15
C ILE A 74 6.44 4.07 3.53
N GLY A 75 6.09 3.14 4.42
CA GLY A 75 4.75 2.98 4.97
C GLY A 75 4.23 4.24 5.67
N VAL A 76 5.10 4.92 6.43
CA VAL A 76 4.75 6.20 7.10
C VAL A 76 4.33 7.26 6.07
N VAL A 77 5.11 7.43 5.01
CA VAL A 77 4.81 8.38 3.93
C VAL A 77 3.54 7.98 3.19
N PHE A 78 3.38 6.69 2.88
CA PHE A 78 2.21 6.15 2.18
C PHE A 78 0.90 6.39 2.95
N VAL A 79 0.88 6.09 4.25
CA VAL A 79 -0.30 6.31 5.08
C VAL A 79 -0.59 7.79 5.25
N ALA A 80 0.43 8.63 5.46
CA ALA A 80 0.25 10.07 5.58
C ALA A 80 -0.32 10.67 4.27
N ALA A 81 0.26 10.32 3.12
CA ALA A 81 -0.21 10.78 1.81
C ALA A 81 -1.66 10.34 1.55
N GLY A 82 -1.99 9.07 1.81
CA GLY A 82 -3.36 8.56 1.67
C GLY A 82 -4.36 9.30 2.57
N SER A 83 -3.97 9.53 3.83
CA SER A 83 -4.81 10.24 4.81
C SER A 83 -5.02 11.71 4.45
N TRP A 84 -4.09 12.32 3.72
CA TRP A 84 -4.22 13.70 3.22
C TRP A 84 -5.06 13.77 1.94
N LEU A 85 -4.90 12.80 1.02
CA LEU A 85 -5.58 12.75 -0.27
C LEU A 85 -7.06 12.42 -0.14
N ILE A 86 -7.40 11.43 0.70
CA ILE A 86 -8.78 10.91 0.78
C ILE A 86 -9.81 11.99 1.09
N PRO A 87 -9.63 12.86 2.09
CA PRO A 87 -10.59 13.91 2.37
C PRO A 87 -10.69 14.98 1.27
N ARG A 88 -9.68 15.10 0.40
CA ARG A 88 -9.58 16.15 -0.63
C ARG A 88 -10.13 15.74 -1.98
N ILE A 89 -9.78 14.53 -2.44
CA ILE A 89 -10.14 14.05 -3.77
C ILE A 89 -11.06 12.83 -3.73
N GLY A 90 -11.42 12.35 -2.55
CA GLY A 90 -12.28 11.19 -2.33
C GLY A 90 -11.51 9.86 -2.34
N ALA A 91 -12.10 8.85 -1.69
CA ALA A 91 -11.51 7.53 -1.53
C ALA A 91 -11.26 6.81 -2.86
N VAL A 92 -12.25 6.88 -3.78
CA VAL A 92 -12.18 6.22 -5.09
C VAL A 92 -11.03 6.79 -5.93
N ASN A 93 -10.96 8.12 -6.08
CA ASN A 93 -9.89 8.76 -6.87
C ASN A 93 -8.51 8.54 -6.25
N THR A 94 -8.40 8.54 -4.92
CA THR A 94 -7.14 8.23 -4.23
C THR A 94 -6.71 6.79 -4.53
N ALA A 95 -7.63 5.83 -4.42
CA ALA A 95 -7.34 4.42 -4.69
C ALA A 95 -6.91 4.22 -6.16
N LEU A 96 -7.64 4.80 -7.11
CA LEU A 96 -7.34 4.71 -8.54
C LEU A 96 -5.94 5.25 -8.88
N LEU A 97 -5.58 6.43 -8.35
CA LEU A 97 -4.23 6.97 -8.56
C LEU A 97 -3.14 6.09 -7.94
N VAL A 98 -3.37 5.59 -6.73
CA VAL A 98 -2.39 4.73 -6.05
C VAL A 98 -2.20 3.42 -6.82
N ILE A 99 -3.28 2.78 -7.26
CA ILE A 99 -3.21 1.57 -8.10
C ILE A 99 -2.48 1.88 -9.39
N GLY A 100 -2.79 3.00 -10.07
CA GLY A 100 -2.07 3.43 -11.27
C GLY A 100 -0.56 3.57 -11.03
N GLY A 101 -0.17 4.23 -9.94
CA GLY A 101 1.24 4.36 -9.54
C GLY A 101 1.89 3.00 -9.25
N GLN A 102 1.21 2.12 -8.52
CA GLN A 102 1.71 0.76 -8.22
C GLN A 102 1.93 -0.06 -9.50
N MET A 103 1.04 0.06 -10.48
CA MET A 103 1.16 -0.64 -11.77
C MET A 103 2.33 -0.10 -12.59
N VAL A 104 2.49 1.23 -12.69
CA VAL A 104 3.66 1.86 -13.35
C VAL A 104 4.97 1.41 -12.69
N SER A 105 5.04 1.46 -11.35
CA SER A 105 6.21 0.99 -10.61
C SER A 105 6.48 -0.50 -10.84
N GLY A 106 5.44 -1.33 -10.92
CA GLY A 106 5.57 -2.76 -11.24
C GLY A 106 6.27 -3.00 -12.57
N VAL A 107 5.84 -2.32 -13.64
CA VAL A 107 6.49 -2.41 -14.96
C VAL A 107 7.95 -1.94 -14.92
N ILE A 108 8.23 -0.84 -14.20
CA ILE A 108 9.60 -0.33 -14.05
C ILE A 108 10.49 -1.38 -13.35
N LEU A 109 9.99 -2.02 -12.30
CA LEU A 109 10.73 -3.07 -11.60
C LEU A 109 10.94 -4.31 -12.49
N ASP A 110 9.96 -4.70 -13.29
CA ASP A 110 10.09 -5.81 -14.25
C ASP A 110 11.16 -5.52 -15.33
N LEU A 111 11.25 -4.26 -15.79
CA LEU A 111 12.29 -3.80 -16.71
C LEU A 111 13.69 -3.98 -16.10
N PHE A 112 13.88 -3.55 -14.85
CA PHE A 112 15.16 -3.71 -14.14
C PHE A 112 15.54 -5.17 -13.91
N ARG A 113 14.56 -6.08 -13.83
CA ARG A 113 14.78 -7.52 -13.64
C ARG A 113 14.96 -8.28 -14.96
N SER A 114 14.97 -7.60 -16.10
CA SER A 114 15.01 -8.20 -17.44
C SER A 114 13.91 -9.25 -17.68
N ALA A 115 12.75 -9.10 -17.03
CA ALA A 115 11.60 -9.98 -17.20
C ALA A 115 10.89 -9.67 -18.53
N SER A 116 11.54 -9.97 -19.66
CA SER A 116 11.17 -9.42 -20.98
C SER A 116 9.87 -9.97 -21.59
N GLN A 117 9.45 -11.18 -21.19
CA GLN A 117 8.37 -11.90 -21.89
C GLN A 117 6.98 -11.28 -21.68
N THR A 118 6.77 -10.50 -20.62
CA THR A 118 5.47 -9.92 -20.26
C THR A 118 5.43 -8.39 -20.27
N LEU A 119 6.54 -7.71 -20.59
CA LEU A 119 6.64 -6.23 -20.54
C LEU A 119 5.60 -5.52 -21.41
N TRP A 120 5.35 -6.01 -22.63
CA TRP A 120 4.37 -5.41 -23.53
C TRP A 120 2.94 -5.52 -22.97
N ALA A 121 2.60 -6.67 -22.37
CA ALA A 121 1.28 -6.92 -21.80
C ALA A 121 1.07 -6.13 -20.50
N SER A 122 2.08 -6.10 -19.62
CA SER A 122 2.05 -5.29 -18.40
C SER A 122 1.92 -3.81 -18.74
N SER A 123 2.68 -3.32 -19.73
CA SER A 123 2.61 -1.92 -20.19
C SER A 123 1.23 -1.57 -20.75
N LEU A 124 0.64 -2.45 -21.57
CA LEU A 124 -0.72 -2.27 -22.08
C LEU A 124 -1.75 -2.21 -20.94
N GLY A 125 -1.63 -3.10 -19.95
CA GLY A 125 -2.47 -3.11 -18.75
C GLY A 125 -2.39 -1.79 -17.97
N VAL A 126 -1.18 -1.25 -17.79
CA VAL A 126 -0.98 0.07 -17.15
C VAL A 126 -1.66 1.17 -17.94
N ILE A 127 -1.51 1.19 -19.27
CA ILE A 127 -2.15 2.19 -20.14
C ILE A 127 -3.68 2.14 -19.98
N LEU A 128 -4.27 0.94 -20.00
CA LEU A 128 -5.72 0.76 -19.85
C LEU A 128 -6.21 1.24 -18.47
N ILE A 129 -5.48 0.92 -17.39
CA ILE A 129 -5.83 1.38 -16.04
C ILE A 129 -5.77 2.91 -15.97
N LEU A 130 -4.66 3.52 -16.43
CA LEU A 130 -4.50 4.98 -16.43
C LEU A 130 -5.57 5.68 -17.28
N ALA A 131 -5.89 5.13 -18.45
CA ALA A 131 -6.98 5.62 -19.29
C ALA A 131 -8.33 5.56 -18.56
N GLY A 132 -8.60 4.45 -17.87
CA GLY A 132 -9.77 4.30 -16.99
C GLY A 132 -9.83 5.38 -15.93
N VAL A 133 -8.73 5.62 -15.20
CA VAL A 133 -8.63 6.68 -14.17
C VAL A 133 -8.95 8.06 -14.76
N VAL A 134 -8.35 8.40 -15.90
CA VAL A 134 -8.56 9.69 -16.58
C VAL A 134 -10.02 9.85 -17.02
N LEU A 135 -10.65 8.79 -17.53
CA LEU A 135 -12.04 8.82 -17.96
C LEU A 135 -13.00 9.03 -16.77
N THR A 136 -12.77 8.34 -15.66
CA THR A 136 -13.60 8.49 -14.44
C THR A 136 -13.47 9.85 -13.77
N ARG A 137 -12.36 10.58 -13.96
CA ARG A 137 -12.18 11.94 -13.43
C ARG A 137 -12.94 13.02 -14.18
N ARG A 138 -13.43 12.75 -15.40
CA ARG A 138 -14.10 13.74 -16.26
C ARG A 138 -15.61 13.88 -16.00
N ARG A 139 -16.10 13.45 -14.84
CA ARG A 139 -17.46 13.67 -14.35
C ARG A 139 -17.41 14.26 -12.96
#